data_AF-A0A963RPU8-F1
#
_entry.id   AF-A0A963RPU8-F1
#
_cell.length_a   1.000
_cell.length_b   1.000
_cell.length_c   1.000
_cell.angle_alpha   90.00
_cell.angle_beta   90.00
_cell.angle_gamma   90.00
#
_symmetry.space_group_name_H-M   'P 1'
#
loop_
_entity.id
_entity.type
_entity.pdbx_description
1 polymer ?
#
loop_
_entity_poly.entity_id
_entity_poly.type
_entity_poly.pdbx_seq_one_letter_code
_entity_poly.pdbx_strand_id
1 'polypeptide(L)'
;NADGTYTYTPSPGYSGADSFTYRLCTADTPPVCTTATVDLFVMKAVDDQLGAVPGARIPGNLASNDTVPPGSTFSGPVSGPSHGTVTVNADGTYTYQSDPGYLGNDSFTYQVCAPAVGAAAPVCTTATVRVLVQQPAPVPTLSQWALMLLAGLMALGAARRRNA
;
A
#
# COMPACT_ATOMS: atom_id res chain seq x y z
N ASN A 1 -23.36 -16.45 -24.11
CA ASN A 1 -24.65 -16.36 -24.82
C ASN A 1 -24.41 -16.50 -26.32
N ALA A 2 -25.43 -16.91 -27.09
CA ALA A 2 -25.28 -17.12 -28.53
C ALA A 2 -24.98 -15.83 -29.33
N ASP A 3 -25.26 -14.68 -28.72
CA ASP A 3 -24.94 -13.33 -29.21
C ASP A 3 -23.49 -12.88 -28.90
N GLY A 4 -22.67 -13.77 -28.34
CA GLY A 4 -21.28 -13.48 -27.97
C GLY A 4 -21.12 -12.76 -26.62
N THR A 5 -22.21 -12.46 -25.90
CA THR A 5 -22.12 -11.86 -24.56
C THR A 5 -21.80 -12.91 -23.49
N TYR A 6 -21.19 -12.48 -22.39
CA TYR A 6 -20.95 -13.32 -21.22
C TYR A 6 -21.18 -12.53 -19.93
N THR A 7 -21.47 -13.25 -18.85
CA THR A 7 -21.50 -12.71 -17.50
C THR A 7 -20.53 -13.52 -16.67
N TYR A 8 -19.66 -12.82 -15.95
CA TYR A 8 -18.73 -13.42 -15.02
C TYR A 8 -19.03 -12.87 -13.63
N THR A 9 -19.23 -13.78 -12.68
CA THR A 9 -19.43 -13.46 -11.27
C THR A 9 -18.36 -14.22 -10.48
N PRO A 10 -17.35 -13.54 -9.93
CA PRO A 10 -16.34 -14.21 -9.12
C PRO A 10 -16.97 -14.76 -7.84
N SER A 11 -16.35 -15.80 -7.28
CA SER A 11 -16.73 -16.29 -5.96
C SER A 11 -16.56 -15.17 -4.92
N PRO A 12 -17.43 -15.09 -3.88
CA PRO A 12 -17.32 -14.05 -2.86
C PRO A 12 -15.92 -13.98 -2.26
N GLY A 13 -15.32 -12.78 -2.27
CA GLY A 13 -14.00 -12.52 -1.72
C GLY A 13 -12.82 -12.87 -2.63
N TYR A 14 -13.06 -13.44 -3.81
CA TYR A 14 -11.99 -13.74 -4.77
C TYR A 14 -11.39 -12.46 -5.38
N SER A 15 -10.06 -12.46 -5.54
CA SER A 15 -9.30 -11.45 -6.29
C SER A 15 -8.09 -12.13 -6.94
N GLY A 16 -7.77 -11.74 -8.17
CA GLY A 16 -6.68 -12.34 -8.95
C GLY A 16 -7.07 -12.63 -10.40
N ALA A 17 -6.13 -13.25 -11.13
CA ALA A 17 -6.34 -13.67 -12.51
C ALA A 17 -7.31 -14.85 -12.59
N ASP A 18 -8.17 -14.87 -13.60
CA ASP A 18 -9.06 -15.99 -13.89
C ASP A 18 -9.21 -16.17 -15.40
N SER A 19 -9.71 -17.30 -15.85
CA SER A 19 -9.93 -17.53 -17.28
C SER A 19 -11.07 -18.51 -17.53
N PHE A 20 -11.68 -18.39 -18.71
CA PHE A 20 -12.56 -19.42 -19.22
C PHE A 20 -12.40 -19.57 -20.74
N THR A 21 -12.71 -20.74 -21.26
CA THR A 21 -12.68 -20.99 -22.71
C THR A 21 -14.09 -20.98 -23.29
N TYR A 22 -14.24 -20.46 -24.50
CA TYR A 22 -15.47 -20.58 -25.28
C TYR A 22 -15.19 -21.22 -26.62
N ARG A 23 -16.25 -21.78 -27.23
CA ARG A 23 -16.21 -22.40 -28.55
C ARG A 23 -17.10 -21.63 -29.51
N LEU A 24 -16.58 -21.31 -30.68
CA LEU A 24 -17.31 -20.75 -31.80
C LEU A 24 -17.40 -21.81 -32.90
N CYS A 25 -18.56 -21.96 -33.53
CA CYS A 25 -18.75 -22.89 -34.64
C CYS A 25 -19.37 -22.20 -35.84
N THR A 26 -19.07 -22.67 -37.06
CA THR A 26 -19.82 -22.29 -38.25
C THR A 26 -21.25 -22.83 -38.18
N ALA A 27 -22.15 -22.23 -38.96
CA ALA A 27 -23.54 -22.68 -39.09
C ALA A 27 -23.72 -23.85 -40.08
N ASP A 28 -22.62 -24.36 -40.65
CA ASP A 28 -22.65 -25.42 -41.66
C ASP A 28 -23.00 -26.79 -41.06
N THR A 29 -23.32 -27.74 -41.94
CA THR A 29 -23.51 -29.16 -41.56
C THR A 29 -22.51 -30.02 -42.36
N PRO A 30 -21.46 -30.59 -41.72
CA PRO A 30 -21.15 -30.52 -40.29
C PRO A 30 -20.53 -29.16 -39.87
N PRO A 31 -20.70 -28.74 -38.60
CA PRO A 31 -20.14 -27.49 -38.11
C PRO A 31 -18.63 -27.59 -37.93
N VAL A 32 -17.90 -26.53 -38.31
CA VAL A 32 -16.47 -26.38 -38.04
C VAL A 32 -16.30 -25.48 -36.83
N CYS A 33 -15.58 -25.93 -35.80
CA CYS A 33 -15.46 -25.20 -34.54
C CYS A 33 -14.02 -24.79 -34.20
N THR A 34 -13.88 -23.66 -33.52
CA THR A 34 -12.63 -23.18 -32.90
C THR A 34 -12.86 -22.83 -31.43
N THR A 35 -11.80 -22.85 -30.63
CA THR A 35 -11.82 -22.47 -29.22
C THR A 35 -10.93 -21.27 -28.97
N ALA A 36 -11.35 -20.40 -28.07
CA ALA A 36 -10.56 -19.28 -27.59
C ALA A 36 -10.70 -19.12 -26.07
N THR A 37 -9.74 -18.43 -25.46
CA THR A 37 -9.70 -18.14 -24.03
C THR A 37 -10.05 -16.68 -23.79
N VAL A 38 -10.83 -16.43 -22.75
CA VAL A 38 -11.03 -15.11 -22.17
C VAL A 38 -10.25 -15.08 -20.87
N ASP A 39 -9.27 -14.19 -20.80
CA ASP A 39 -8.53 -13.89 -19.58
C ASP A 39 -9.19 -12.73 -18.84
N LEU A 40 -9.31 -12.87 -17.52
CA LEU A 40 -9.96 -11.92 -16.63
C LEU A 40 -9.03 -11.60 -15.46
N PHE A 41 -9.23 -10.44 -14.84
CA PHE A 41 -8.57 -10.11 -13.59
C PHE A 41 -9.55 -9.44 -12.64
N VAL A 42 -9.74 -10.01 -11.46
CA VAL A 42 -10.59 -9.47 -10.40
C VAL A 42 -9.74 -8.62 -9.48
N MET A 43 -9.87 -7.30 -9.61
CA MET A 43 -9.10 -6.34 -8.83
C MET A 43 -9.60 -6.24 -7.39
N LYS A 44 -8.67 -5.99 -6.47
CA LYS A 44 -8.97 -5.65 -5.08
C LYS A 44 -7.93 -4.66 -4.56
N ALA A 45 -8.36 -3.42 -4.31
CA ALA A 45 -7.60 -2.47 -3.52
C ALA A 45 -7.95 -2.64 -2.03
N VAL A 46 -6.95 -2.55 -1.16
CA VAL A 46 -7.08 -2.82 0.28
C VAL A 46 -6.62 -1.59 1.06
N ASP A 47 -7.42 -1.16 2.04
CA ASP A 47 -7.06 -0.03 2.90
C ASP A 47 -5.68 -0.22 3.54
N ASP A 48 -4.88 0.84 3.53
CA ASP A 48 -3.54 0.90 4.12
C ASP A 48 -3.55 1.59 5.49
N GLN A 49 -2.45 1.41 6.22
CA GLN A 49 -2.18 2.13 7.46
C GLN A 49 -0.79 2.76 7.44
N LEU A 50 -0.71 3.98 7.95
CA LEU A 50 0.51 4.75 8.09
C LEU A 50 0.61 5.35 9.49
N GLY A 51 1.71 5.07 10.19
CA GLY A 51 2.11 5.86 11.36
C GLY A 51 2.98 7.03 10.93
N ALA A 52 2.69 8.22 11.46
CA ALA A 52 3.48 9.42 11.18
C ALA A 52 3.82 10.19 12.45
N VAL A 53 4.87 11.01 12.36
CA VAL A 53 5.19 12.04 13.37
C VAL A 53 4.93 13.42 12.78
N PRO A 54 4.57 14.42 13.60
CA PRO A 54 4.17 15.73 13.10
C PRO A 54 5.23 16.38 12.19
N GLY A 55 4.83 16.78 10.98
CA GLY A 55 5.67 17.46 9.99
C GLY A 55 6.61 16.55 9.19
N ALA A 56 6.69 15.24 9.53
CA ALA A 56 7.58 14.32 8.84
C ALA A 56 7.07 13.96 7.44
N ARG A 57 8.03 13.79 6.52
CA ARG A 57 7.81 13.28 5.17
C ARG A 57 8.07 11.78 5.17
N ILE A 58 7.08 10.99 4.78
CA ILE A 58 7.13 9.52 4.83
C ILE A 58 6.80 8.95 3.45
N PRO A 59 7.74 8.22 2.81
CA PRO A 59 7.45 7.49 1.60
C PRO A 59 6.68 6.20 1.90
N GLY A 60 5.90 5.72 0.93
CA GLY A 60 5.22 4.43 1.01
C GLY A 60 4.86 3.90 -0.38
N ASN A 61 4.19 2.74 -0.41
CA ASN A 61 3.72 2.13 -1.64
C ASN A 61 2.30 1.55 -1.46
N LEU A 62 1.35 2.05 -2.25
CA LEU A 62 -0.06 1.65 -2.24
C LEU A 62 -0.27 0.24 -2.80
N ALA A 63 0.64 -0.25 -3.65
CA ALA A 63 0.53 -1.56 -4.25
C ALA A 63 0.86 -2.72 -3.28
N SER A 64 1.30 -2.42 -2.05
CA SER A 64 1.92 -3.40 -1.16
C SER A 64 0.98 -4.51 -0.69
N ASN A 65 -0.31 -4.21 -0.60
CA ASN A 65 -1.39 -5.10 -0.15
C ASN A 65 -2.51 -5.25 -1.20
N ASP A 66 -2.33 -4.67 -2.39
CA ASP A 66 -3.32 -4.67 -3.47
C ASP A 66 -3.18 -5.89 -4.38
N THR A 67 -4.30 -6.39 -4.89
CA THR A 67 -4.34 -7.39 -5.95
C THR A 67 -4.83 -6.75 -7.23
N VAL A 68 -3.88 -6.36 -8.09
CA VAL A 68 -4.14 -5.65 -9.35
C VAL A 68 -3.34 -6.26 -10.52
N PRO A 69 -3.84 -6.18 -11.76
CA PRO A 69 -3.13 -6.72 -12.90
C PRO A 69 -1.84 -5.96 -13.20
N PRO A 70 -0.83 -6.61 -13.82
CA PRO A 70 0.36 -5.92 -14.30
C PRO A 70 0.03 -4.75 -15.23
N GLY A 71 0.77 -3.64 -15.08
CA GLY A 71 0.52 -2.43 -15.86
C GLY A 71 -0.62 -1.56 -15.32
N SER A 72 -1.20 -1.91 -14.17
CA SER A 72 -2.10 -1.00 -13.43
C SER A 72 -1.40 0.31 -13.05
N THR A 73 -2.16 1.40 -13.08
CA THR A 73 -1.67 2.74 -12.73
C THR A 73 -2.41 3.28 -11.51
N PHE A 74 -1.66 3.91 -10.61
CA PHE A 74 -2.18 4.54 -9.40
C PHE A 74 -2.33 6.05 -9.59
N SER A 75 -3.32 6.64 -8.93
CA SER A 75 -3.55 8.08 -8.96
C SER A 75 -4.21 8.56 -7.67
N GLY A 76 -4.08 9.85 -7.39
CA GLY A 76 -4.68 10.47 -6.23
C GLY A 76 -3.94 11.73 -5.75
N PRO A 77 -4.38 12.29 -4.61
CA PRO A 77 -5.51 11.82 -3.83
C PRO A 77 -6.86 12.07 -4.53
N VAL A 78 -7.79 11.12 -4.41
CA VAL A 78 -9.20 11.31 -4.82
C VAL A 78 -9.94 12.17 -3.79
N SER A 79 -9.59 12.01 -2.52
CA SER A 79 -10.03 12.85 -1.41
C SER A 79 -8.97 12.89 -0.30
N GLY A 80 -9.00 13.95 0.52
CA GLY A 80 -8.01 14.19 1.57
C GLY A 80 -6.59 14.40 1.04
N PRO A 81 -5.56 14.36 1.90
CA PRO A 81 -5.66 14.46 3.36
C PRO A 81 -6.22 15.81 3.83
N SER A 82 -6.70 15.89 5.07
CA SER A 82 -7.16 17.14 5.68
C SER A 82 -6.11 17.81 6.56
N HIS A 83 -5.09 17.06 6.99
CA HIS A 83 -4.04 17.53 7.90
C HIS A 83 -2.63 17.16 7.41
N GLY A 84 -2.41 17.41 6.13
CA GLY A 84 -1.13 17.18 5.47
C GLY A 84 -1.25 17.32 3.96
N THR A 85 -0.25 16.78 3.27
CA THR A 85 -0.22 16.67 1.81
C THR A 85 0.24 15.28 1.41
N VAL A 86 -0.20 14.82 0.24
CA VAL A 86 0.28 13.57 -0.36
C VAL A 86 0.56 13.78 -1.85
N THR A 87 1.62 13.16 -2.33
CA THR A 87 1.90 13.01 -3.76
C THR A 87 1.90 11.52 -4.08
N VAL A 88 1.05 11.11 -5.02
CA VAL A 88 0.95 9.72 -5.50
C VAL A 88 1.52 9.66 -6.93
N ASN A 89 2.41 8.70 -7.16
CA ASN A 89 2.97 8.42 -8.48
C ASN A 89 2.23 7.27 -9.16
N ALA A 90 2.32 7.20 -10.49
CA ALA A 90 1.62 6.19 -11.30
C ALA A 90 2.02 4.74 -10.98
N ASP A 91 3.20 4.53 -10.42
CA ASP A 91 3.73 3.22 -10.02
C ASP A 91 3.26 2.75 -8.64
N GLY A 92 2.41 3.54 -7.96
CA GLY A 92 1.90 3.26 -6.63
C GLY A 92 2.78 3.76 -5.49
N THR A 93 3.98 4.27 -5.78
CA THR A 93 4.77 4.97 -4.76
C THR A 93 4.09 6.28 -4.38
N TYR A 94 4.18 6.64 -3.11
CA TYR A 94 3.64 7.91 -2.62
C TYR A 94 4.56 8.53 -1.59
N THR A 95 4.34 9.81 -1.32
CA THR A 95 4.95 10.53 -0.19
C THR A 95 3.89 11.32 0.52
N TYR A 96 3.66 10.99 1.80
CA TYR A 96 2.79 11.75 2.70
C TYR A 96 3.63 12.67 3.59
N GLN A 97 3.13 13.87 3.85
CA GLN A 97 3.70 14.78 4.85
C GLN A 97 2.57 15.37 5.69
N SER A 98 2.56 15.10 7.00
CA SER A 98 1.56 15.71 7.88
C SER A 98 1.84 17.20 8.05
N ASP A 99 0.81 17.94 8.44
CA ASP A 99 0.99 19.33 8.86
C ASP A 99 1.91 19.39 10.10
N PRO A 100 2.82 20.38 10.17
CA PRO A 100 3.66 20.56 11.35
C PRO A 100 2.82 20.72 12.62
N GLY A 101 3.17 19.95 13.65
CA GLY A 101 2.49 19.99 14.96
C GLY A 101 1.11 19.32 15.01
N TYR A 102 0.58 18.82 13.89
CA TYR A 102 -0.69 18.08 13.90
C TYR A 102 -0.55 16.73 14.62
N LEU A 103 -1.54 16.39 15.44
CA LEU A 103 -1.67 15.11 16.12
C LEU A 103 -3.10 14.61 15.94
N GLY A 104 -3.26 13.34 15.57
CA GLY A 104 -4.57 12.74 15.36
C GLY A 104 -4.66 11.91 14.09
N ASN A 105 -5.89 11.61 13.71
CA ASN A 105 -6.19 10.81 12.53
C ASN A 105 -6.32 11.68 11.30
N ASP A 106 -5.66 11.26 10.23
CA ASP A 106 -5.79 11.82 8.90
C ASP A 106 -6.03 10.67 7.90
N SER A 107 -6.44 10.98 6.68
CA SER A 107 -6.65 9.95 5.66
C SER A 107 -6.72 10.53 4.27
N PHE A 108 -6.26 9.77 3.30
CA PHE A 108 -6.48 10.07 1.89
C PHE A 108 -6.94 8.83 1.14
N THR A 109 -7.74 9.03 0.10
CA THR A 109 -8.16 7.94 -0.79
C THR A 109 -7.36 8.00 -2.08
N TYR A 110 -7.03 6.83 -2.62
CA TYR A 110 -6.37 6.68 -3.90
C TYR A 110 -7.22 5.84 -4.84
N GLN A 111 -6.90 5.91 -6.13
CA GLN A 111 -7.49 5.10 -7.17
C GLN A 111 -6.39 4.27 -7.84
N VAL A 112 -6.74 3.05 -8.23
CA VAL A 112 -5.93 2.20 -9.10
C VAL A 112 -6.78 1.72 -10.26
N CYS A 113 -6.24 1.83 -11.47
CA CYS A 113 -6.91 1.47 -12.72
C CYS A 113 -6.14 0.36 -13.45
N ALA A 114 -6.85 -0.63 -13.96
CA ALA A 114 -6.29 -1.63 -14.88
C ALA A 114 -6.02 -1.02 -16.26
N PRO A 115 -5.05 -1.57 -17.03
CA PRO A 115 -4.88 -1.18 -18.42
C PRO A 115 -6.15 -1.47 -19.22
N ALA A 116 -6.53 -0.55 -20.11
CA ALA A 116 -7.69 -0.72 -20.99
C ALA A 116 -7.36 -1.69 -22.14
N VAL A 117 -7.31 -3.00 -21.85
CA VAL A 117 -7.10 -4.03 -22.87
C VAL A 117 -8.44 -4.46 -23.43
N GLY A 118 -8.75 -4.03 -24.67
CA GLY A 118 -9.98 -4.42 -25.37
C GLY A 118 -11.29 -3.81 -24.80
N ALA A 119 -11.19 -3.01 -23.74
CA ALA A 119 -12.30 -2.26 -23.15
C ALA A 119 -12.24 -0.78 -23.56
N ALA A 120 -13.40 -0.13 -23.68
CA ALA A 120 -13.50 1.29 -24.03
C ALA A 120 -12.94 2.23 -22.94
N ALA A 121 -12.90 1.76 -21.69
CA ALA A 121 -12.38 2.50 -20.54
C ALA A 121 -11.67 1.54 -19.56
N PRO A 122 -10.67 2.03 -18.80
CA PRO A 122 -10.05 1.24 -17.76
C PRO A 122 -11.03 0.94 -16.62
N VAL A 123 -10.89 -0.23 -16.02
CA VAL A 123 -11.62 -0.59 -14.80
C VAL A 123 -10.81 -0.09 -13.61
N CYS A 124 -11.45 0.66 -12.72
CA CYS A 124 -10.79 1.27 -11.58
C CYS A 124 -11.46 0.87 -10.26
N THR A 125 -10.65 0.85 -9.19
CA THR A 125 -11.12 0.69 -7.81
C THR A 125 -10.38 1.68 -6.90
N THR A 126 -10.85 1.83 -5.66
CA THR A 126 -10.33 2.82 -4.70
C THR A 126 -10.12 2.18 -3.34
N ALA A 127 -9.13 2.65 -2.60
CA ALA A 127 -8.91 2.31 -1.20
C ALA A 127 -8.43 3.54 -0.41
N THR A 128 -8.42 3.41 0.92
CA THR A 128 -8.06 4.49 1.85
C THR A 128 -6.76 4.20 2.55
N VAL A 129 -5.86 5.18 2.58
CA VAL A 129 -4.72 5.18 3.51
C VAL A 129 -5.15 5.89 4.78
N ARG A 130 -5.12 5.17 5.91
CA ARG A 130 -5.43 5.70 7.24
C ARG A 130 -4.13 6.11 7.93
N VAL A 131 -4.03 7.36 8.32
CA VAL A 131 -2.84 7.92 8.95
C VAL A 131 -3.11 8.20 10.42
N LEU A 132 -2.23 7.72 11.29
CA LEU A 132 -2.18 8.12 12.69
C LEU A 132 -0.92 8.94 12.94
N VAL A 133 -1.11 10.24 13.18
CA VAL A 133 -0.03 11.18 13.51
C VAL A 133 0.11 11.26 15.03
N GLN A 134 1.26 10.83 15.55
CA GLN A 134 1.53 10.77 16.99
C GLN A 134 2.93 11.30 17.32
N GLN A 135 3.13 11.71 18.57
CA GLN A 135 4.43 12.15 19.05
C GLN A 135 5.49 11.04 18.86
N PRO A 136 6.77 11.39 18.59
CA PRO A 136 7.85 10.42 18.65
C PRO A 136 7.88 9.75 20.02
N ALA A 137 8.28 8.48 20.06
CA ALA A 137 8.53 7.82 21.33
C ALA A 137 9.55 8.65 22.14
N PRO A 138 9.37 8.79 23.48
CA PRO A 138 10.35 9.49 24.30
C PRO A 138 11.71 8.84 24.13
N VAL A 139 12.73 9.63 23.77
CA VAL A 139 14.11 9.13 23.78
C VAL A 139 14.50 8.91 25.24
N PRO A 140 14.93 7.71 25.66
CA PRO A 140 15.41 7.52 27.02
C PRO A 140 16.63 8.41 27.22
N THR A 141 16.49 9.44 28.04
CA THR A 141 17.62 10.23 28.46
C THR A 141 18.42 9.40 29.45
N LEU A 142 19.71 9.19 29.20
CA LEU A 142 20.61 8.74 30.24
C LEU A 142 20.54 9.78 31.35
N SER A 143 20.03 9.39 32.52
CA SER A 143 20.02 10.30 33.67
C SER A 143 21.47 10.69 34.00
N GLN A 144 21.68 11.93 34.48
CA GLN A 144 23.01 12.37 34.92
C GLN A 144 23.61 11.42 35.99
N TRP A 145 22.74 10.71 36.75
CA TRP A 145 23.14 9.66 37.69
C TRP A 145 23.71 8.41 37.01
N ALA A 146 23.25 8.05 35.81
CA ALA A 146 23.79 6.93 35.04
C ALA A 146 25.19 7.22 34.46
N LEU A 147 25.51 8.49 34.14
CA LEU A 147 26.86 8.90 33.76
C LEU A 147 27.85 8.88 34.94
N MET A 148 27.40 9.21 36.16
CA MET A 148 28.28 9.24 37.34
C MET A 148 28.72 7.84 37.80
N LEU A 149 27.95 6.79 37.53
CA LEU A 149 28.36 5.40 37.82
C LEU A 149 29.50 4.91 36.92
N LEU A 150 29.61 5.42 35.69
CA LEU A 150 30.74 5.13 34.79
C LEU A 150 32.00 5.91 35.17
N ALA A 151 31.87 7.13 35.71
CA ALA A 151 33.01 7.92 36.19
C ALA A 151 33.52 7.50 37.59
N GLY A 152 32.63 6.99 38.46
CA GLY A 152 32.99 6.52 39.80
C GLY A 152 33.80 5.21 39.82
N LEU A 153 33.69 4.39 38.77
CA LEU A 153 34.47 3.14 38.65
C LEU A 153 35.94 3.36 38.28
N MET A 154 36.35 4.54 37.77
CA MET A 154 37.75 4.84 37.47
C MET A 154 38.56 5.37 38.67
N ALA A 155 37.92 5.84 39.75
CA ALA A 155 38.63 6.45 40.88
C ALA A 155 39.04 5.46 42.00
N LEU A 156 38.47 4.26 42.05
CA LEU A 156 38.75 3.26 43.11
C LEU A 156 39.95 2.34 42.83
N GLY A 157 40.68 2.52 41.72
CA GLY A 157 41.78 1.63 41.32
C GLY A 157 43.20 2.02 41.77
N ALA A 158 43.41 3.22 42.35
CA ALA A 158 44.77 3.77 42.50
C ALA A 158 45.31 3.92 43.94
N ALA A 159 44.75 3.23 44.94
CA ALA A 159 45.22 3.38 46.33
C ALA A 159 45.37 2.06 47.10
N ARG A 160 46.47 1.33 46.87
CA ARG A 160 47.27 0.71 47.94
C ARG A 160 48.49 -0.05 47.38
N ARG A 161 49.68 0.43 47.73
CA ARG A 161 50.78 -0.35 48.36
C ARG A 161 51.96 0.59 48.69
N ARG A 162 52.05 1.00 49.94
CA ARG A 162 53.31 1.29 50.63
C ARG A 162 53.25 0.63 52.01
N ASN A 163 54.39 0.07 52.40
CA ASN A 163 54.81 -0.47 53.70
C ASN A 163 54.49 -1.95 53.98
N ALA A 164 55.46 -2.83 53.69
CA ALA A 164 56.39 -3.37 54.70
C ALA A 164 57.68 -3.80 54.01
#